data_AF-C4IEZ5-F1
#
_entry.id   AF-C4IEZ5-F1
#
_cell.length_a   1.000
_cell.length_b   1.000
_cell.length_c   1.000
_cell.angle_alpha   90.00
_cell.angle_beta   90.00
_cell.angle_gamma   90.00
#
_symmetry.space_group_name_H-M   'P 1'
#
loop_
_entity.id
_entity.type
_entity.pdbx_description
1 polymer ?
#
loop_
_entity_poly.entity_id
_entity_poly.type
_entity_poly.pdbx_seq_one_letter_code
_entity_poly.pdbx_strand_id
1 'polypeptide(L)' 'MEKCLYCKKQLDDKYVSNKVGKFCNQEHYEKFLKSLSREEYIELQNSFCVCSDE' A
#
# COMPACT_ATOMS: atom_id res chain seq x y z
N MET A 1 -2.25 2.08 -17.53
CA MET A 1 -2.61 3.13 -16.57
C MET A 1 -2.79 2.51 -15.20
N GLU A 2 -2.03 2.99 -14.23
CA GLU A 2 -2.02 2.45 -12.88
C GLU A 2 -3.18 3.00 -12.07
N LYS A 3 -3.62 2.25 -11.05
CA LYS A 3 -4.78 2.60 -10.22
C LYS A 3 -4.35 2.73 -8.77
N CYS A 4 -5.00 3.63 -8.05
CA CYS A 4 -4.80 3.76 -6.60
C CYS A 4 -5.26 2.48 -5.90
N LEU A 5 -4.40 1.90 -5.06
CA LEU A 5 -4.73 0.70 -4.29
C LEU A 5 -5.93 0.89 -3.36
N TYR A 6 -6.15 2.11 -2.86
CA TYR A 6 -7.28 2.44 -1.98
C TYR A 6 -8.57 2.71 -2.76
N CYS A 7 -8.66 3.81 -3.51
CA CYS A 7 -9.92 4.25 -4.13
C CYS A 7 -10.20 3.62 -5.51
N LYS A 8 -9.28 2.81 -6.03
CA LYS A 8 -9.34 2.13 -7.35
C LYS A 8 -9.49 3.05 -8.56
N LYS A 9 -9.44 4.37 -8.37
CA LYS A 9 -9.40 5.36 -9.45
C LYS A 9 -8.05 5.34 -10.16
N GLN A 10 -8.06 5.79 -11.40
CA GLN A 10 -6.86 5.94 -12.21
C GLN A 10 -5.93 6.97 -11.58
N LEU A 11 -4.63 6.67 -11.58
CA LEU A 11 -3.61 7.58 -11.08
C LEU A 11 -3.28 8.62 -12.15
N ASP A 12 -3.16 9.86 -11.70
CA ASP A 12 -2.64 10.99 -12.46
C ASP A 12 -1.11 11.09 -12.28
N ASP A 13 -0.42 11.99 -12.98
CA ASP A 13 1.05 12.12 -12.93
C ASP A 13 1.58 12.41 -11.51
N LYS A 14 0.77 13.05 -10.66
CA LYS A 14 1.12 13.43 -9.28
C LYS A 14 0.72 12.36 -8.24
N TYR A 15 1.11 11.11 -8.46
CA TYR A 15 0.84 10.02 -7.52
C TYR A 15 1.99 9.77 -6.53
N VAL A 16 1.67 9.09 -5.43
CA VAL A 16 2.65 8.62 -4.45
C VAL A 16 2.91 7.15 -4.67
N SER A 17 4.17 6.76 -4.77
CA SER A 17 4.62 5.38 -4.92
C SER A 17 5.49 4.98 -3.73
N ASN A 18 5.23 3.82 -3.14
CA ASN A 18 6.05 3.24 -2.08
C ASN A 18 6.13 1.70 -2.25
N LYS A 19 6.76 1.02 -1.28
CA LYS A 19 6.91 -0.45 -1.31
C LYS A 19 5.57 -1.21 -1.26
N VAL A 20 4.53 -0.62 -0.66
CA VAL A 20 3.17 -1.17 -0.57
C VAL A 20 2.44 -1.03 -1.91
N GLY A 21 2.69 0.07 -2.63
CA GLY A 21 2.21 0.28 -3.99
C GLY A 21 1.94 1.75 -4.29
N LYS A 22 0.94 2.02 -5.12
CA LYS A 22 0.67 3.36 -5.66
C LYS A 22 -0.66 3.94 -5.19
N PHE A 23 -0.63 5.21 -4.83
CA PHE A 23 -1.74 5.94 -4.20
C PHE A 23 -1.89 7.34 -4.78
N CYS A 24 -3.11 7.88 -4.74
CA CYS A 24 -3.36 9.25 -5.19
C CYS A 24 -2.56 10.28 -4.37
N ASN A 25 -2.37 10.03 -3.08
CA ASN A 25 -1.68 10.89 -2.13
C ASN A 25 -1.37 10.10 -0.84
N GLN A 26 -0.69 10.75 0.11
CA GLN A 26 -0.36 10.18 1.42
C GLN A 26 -1.63 9.78 2.21
N GLU A 27 -2.70 10.57 2.15
CA GLU A 27 -3.95 10.28 2.87
C GLU A 27 -4.57 8.94 2.45
N HIS A 28 -4.57 8.63 1.14
CA HIS A 28 -5.06 7.36 0.62
C HIS A 28 -4.19 6.18 1.06
N TYR A 29 -2.88 6.38 1.22
CA TYR A 29 -1.99 5.36 1.76
C TYR A 29 -2.30 5.07 3.23
N GLU A 30 -2.47 6.11 4.06
CA GLU A 30 -2.83 5.94 5.47
C GLU A 30 -4.21 5.30 5.65
N LYS A 31 -5.19 5.68 4.82
CA LYS A 31 -6.53 5.06 4.81
C LYS A 31 -6.48 3.59 4.36
N PHE A 32 -5.62 3.26 3.39
CA PHE A 32 -5.40 1.88 2.99
C PHE A 32 -4.87 1.05 4.16
N LEU A 33 -3.81 1.50 4.84
CA LEU A 33 -3.27 0.79 6.01
C LEU A 33 -4.31 0.58 7.11
N LYS A 34 -5.13 1.60 7.40
CA LYS A 34 -6.21 1.52 8.38
C LYS A 34 -7.38 0.63 7.95
N SER A 35 -7.54 0.38 6.64
CA SER A 35 -8.57 -0.50 6.10
C SER A 35 -8.20 -1.98 6.13
N LEU A 36 -6.92 -2.31 6.37
CA LEU A 36 -6.46 -3.68 6.47
C LEU A 36 -6.91 -4.31 7.79
N SER A 37 -7.32 -5.56 7.72
CA SER A 37 -7.43 -6.40 8.91
C SER A 37 -6.06 -6.58 9.57
N ARG A 38 -6.05 -6.97 10.84
CA ARG A 38 -4.80 -7.25 11.55
C ARG A 38 -3.91 -8.26 10.81
N GLU A 39 -4.51 -9.33 10.28
CA GLU A 39 -3.80 -10.37 9.53
C GLU A 39 -3.19 -9.81 8.23
N GLU A 40 -3.99 -9.13 7.41
CA GLU A 40 -3.54 -8.46 6.19
C GLU A 40 -2.40 -7.46 6.45
N TYR A 41 -2.48 -6.69 7.54
CA TYR A 41 -1.43 -5.74 7.93
C TYR A 41 -0.14 -6.45 8.38
N ILE A 42 -0.25 -7.62 9.01
CA ILE A 42 0.90 -8.46 9.38
C ILE A 42 1.53 -9.06 8.13
N GLU A 43 0.73 -9.65 7.23
CA GLU A 43 1.24 -10.19 5.96
C GLU A 43 1.91 -9.11 5.11
N LEU A 44 1.31 -7.93 5.04
CA LEU A 44 1.90 -6.79 4.36
C LEU A 44 3.27 -6.42 4.94
N GLN A 45 3.40 -6.34 6.27
CA GLN A 45 4.69 -6.07 6.90
C GLN A 45 5.71 -7.20 6.69
N ASN A 46 5.28 -8.45 6.78
CA ASN A 46 6.12 -9.62 6.51
C ASN A 46 6.61 -9.65 5.05
N SER A 47 5.83 -9.12 4.10
CA SER A 47 6.28 -8.99 2.71
C SER A 47 7.48 -8.05 2.54
N PHE A 48 7.71 -7.13 3.48
CA PHE A 48 8.87 -6.21 3.49
C PHE A 48 9.97 -6.67 4.43
N CYS A 49 9.61 -7.39 5.48
CA CYS A 49 10.54 -7.98 6.42
C CYS A 49 10.92 -9.37 5.91
N VAL A 50 11.96 -9.43 5.08
CA VAL A 50 12.75 -10.65 4.91
C VAL A 50 13.39 -10.97 6.27
N CYS A 51 12.64 -11.61 7.16
CA CYS A 51 13.25 -12.46 8.17
C CYS A 51 13.92 -13.57 7.34
N SER A 52 15.18 -13.34 6.96
CA SER A 52 16.04 -14.40 6.46
C SER A 52 16.00 -15.49 7.52
N ASP A 53 15.37 -16.60 7.17
CA ASP A 53 15.51 -17.88 7.86
C ASP A 53 17.02 -18.16 7.86
N GLU A 54 17.66 -17.97 9.03
CA GLU A 54 19.00 -18.48 9.31
C GLU A 54 18.99 -20.00 9.38
#